data_AF-A0A3A5J6X3-F1
#
_entry.id   AF-A0A3A5J6X3-F1
#
_cell.length_a   1.000
_cell.length_b   1.000
_cell.length_c   1.000
_cell.angle_alpha   90.00
_cell.angle_beta   90.00
_cell.angle_gamma   90.00
#
_symmetry.space_group_name_H-M   'P 1'
#
loop_
_entity.id
_entity.type
_entity.pdbx_description
1 polymer ?
#
loop_
_entity_poly.entity_id
_entity_poly.type
_entity_poly.pdbx_seq_one_letter_code
_entity_poly.pdbx_strand_id
1 'polypeptide(L)' 'MSRVLSSTASSQPATRAANPILQLGGAALIGLFIVYGVGFSHIMPVHNAAHDVRHSAVFPCH' A
#
# COMPACT_ATOMS: atom_id res chain seq x y z
N MET A 1 53.67 -4.71 -2.47
CA MET A 1 52.81 -5.80 -1.98
C MET A 1 51.39 -5.27 -1.90
N SER A 2 50.53 -5.77 -2.80
CA SER A 2 49.21 -5.23 -3.16
C SER A 2 48.16 -5.45 -2.07
N ARG A 3 47.35 -4.42 -1.76
CA ARG A 3 46.12 -4.60 -0.96
C ARG A 3 44.95 -4.87 -1.90
N VAL A 4 44.31 -6.01 -1.65
CA VAL A 4 43.13 -6.56 -2.33
C VAL A 4 41.94 -5.61 -2.12
N LEU A 5 41.24 -5.22 -3.19
CA LEU A 5 39.93 -4.56 -3.07
C LEU A 5 38.87 -5.64 -2.87
N SER A 6 38.30 -5.70 -1.67
CA SER A 6 37.14 -6.54 -1.36
C SER A 6 35.89 -5.96 -2.04
N SER A 7 35.42 -6.63 -3.08
CA SER A 7 34.17 -6.31 -3.75
C SER A 7 33.01 -6.86 -2.93
N THR A 8 32.30 -6.00 -2.19
CA THR A 8 30.99 -6.34 -1.62
C THR A 8 29.98 -6.35 -2.77
N ALA A 9 29.69 -7.54 -3.29
CA ALA A 9 28.57 -7.72 -4.22
C ALA A 9 27.26 -7.43 -3.45
N SER A 10 26.61 -6.30 -3.77
CA SER A 10 25.25 -6.06 -3.31
C SER A 10 24.34 -7.06 -3.98
N SER A 11 23.77 -8.00 -3.23
CA SER A 11 22.66 -8.82 -3.69
C SER A 11 21.46 -7.91 -3.90
N GLN A 12 21.26 -7.41 -5.12
CA GLN A 12 20.01 -6.77 -5.48
C GLN A 12 18.90 -7.83 -5.30
N PRO A 13 17.85 -7.56 -4.50
CA PRO A 13 16.70 -8.44 -4.49
C PRO A 13 16.18 -8.47 -5.93
N ALA A 14 16.09 -9.67 -6.51
CA ALA A 14 15.42 -9.87 -7.78
C ALA A 14 13.95 -9.46 -7.59
N THR A 15 13.65 -8.19 -7.86
CA THR A 15 12.28 -7.72 -7.96
C THR A 15 11.69 -8.48 -9.14
N ARG A 16 10.80 -9.43 -8.84
CA ARG A 16 9.99 -10.06 -9.88
C ARG A 16 9.32 -8.90 -10.61
N ALA A 17 9.67 -8.73 -11.89
CA ALA A 17 9.07 -7.72 -12.75
C ALA A 17 7.61 -8.11 -12.97
N ALA A 18 6.77 -7.81 -11.98
CA ALA A 18 5.33 -7.84 -12.13
C ALA A 18 4.96 -6.76 -13.16
N ASN A 19 4.01 -7.07 -14.04
CA ASN A 19 3.55 -6.10 -15.02
C ASN A 19 3.02 -4.86 -14.28
N PRO A 20 3.62 -3.66 -14.47
CA PRO A 20 3.25 -2.46 -13.73
C PRO A 20 1.78 -2.10 -13.94
N ILE A 21 1.20 -2.42 -15.10
CA ILE A 21 -0.22 -2.22 -15.38
C ILE A 21 -1.10 -3.10 -14.50
N LEU A 22 -0.71 -4.36 -14.26
CA LEU A 22 -1.44 -5.24 -13.34
C LEU A 22 -1.31 -4.77 -11.90
N GLN A 23 -0.17 -4.23 -11.50
CA GLN A 23 0.03 -3.67 -10.16
C GLN A 23 -0.80 -2.39 -9.95
N LEU A 24 -0.73 -1.43 -10.88
CA LEU A 24 -1.52 -0.20 -10.82
C LEU A 24 -3.02 -0.50 -10.94
N GLY A 25 -3.39 -1.40 -11.84
CA GLY A 25 -4.77 -1.85 -12.01
C GLY A 25 -5.31 -2.51 -10.74
N GLY A 26 -4.56 -3.42 -10.13
CA GLY A 26 -4.92 -4.04 -8.86
C GLY A 26 -5.07 -3.03 -7.73
N ALA A 27 -4.12 -2.10 -7.59
CA ALA A 27 -4.20 -1.03 -6.59
C ALA A 27 -5.43 -0.12 -6.81
N ALA A 28 -5.71 0.25 -8.06
CA ALA A 28 -6.86 1.07 -8.41
C ALA A 28 -8.19 0.35 -8.14
N LEU A 29 -8.29 -0.94 -8.47
CA LEU A 29 -9.47 -1.75 -8.19
C LEU A 29 -9.74 -1.88 -6.68
N ILE A 30 -8.69 -2.12 -5.90
CA ILE A 30 -8.81 -2.18 -4.43
C ILE A 30 -9.25 -0.82 -3.87
N GLY A 31 -8.63 0.28 -4.32
CA GLY A 31 -9.02 1.63 -3.91
C GLY A 31 -10.49 1.93 -4.26
N LEU A 32 -10.92 1.59 -5.47
CA LEU A 32 -12.29 1.75 -5.91
C LEU A 32 -13.26 0.94 -5.04
N PHE A 33 -12.91 -0.32 -4.77
CA PHE A 33 -13.73 -1.20 -3.91
C PHE A 33 -13.93 -0.60 -2.51
N ILE A 34 -12.88 -0.05 -1.91
CA ILE A 34 -12.97 0.57 -0.58
C ILE A 34 -13.87 1.81 -0.62
N VAL A 35 -13.64 2.72 -1.58
CA VAL A 35 -14.41 3.96 -1.71
C VAL A 35 -15.90 3.67 -1.93
N TYR A 36 -16.23 2.75 -2.85
CA TYR A 36 -17.62 2.42 -3.15
C TYR A 36 -18.27 1.54 -2.08
N GLY A 37 -17.57 0.51 -1.62
CA GLY A 37 -18.11 -0.48 -0.67
C GLY A 37 -18.39 0.10 0.71
N VAL A 38 -17.57 1.03 1.17
CA VAL A 38 -17.74 1.66 2.48
C VAL A 38 -18.43 3.03 2.37
N GLY A 39 -18.07 3.85 1.38
CA GLY A 39 -18.61 5.20 1.20
C GLY A 39 -20.08 5.27 0.78
N PHE A 40 -20.55 4.31 -0.03
CA PHE A 40 -21.96 4.24 -0.49
C PHE A 40 -22.70 3.03 0.08
N SER A 41 -22.20 2.49 1.19
CA SER A 41 -22.80 1.33 1.83
C SER A 41 -24.20 1.66 2.38
N HIS A 42 -25.18 0.83 2.06
CA HIS A 42 -26.53 0.93 2.65
C HIS A 42 -26.58 0.38 4.07
N ILE A 43 -25.52 -0.31 4.51
CA ILE A 43 -25.37 -0.85 5.86
C ILE A 43 -24.76 0.21 6.77
N MET A 44 -25.60 0.79 7.62
CA MET A 44 -25.22 1.90 8.50
C MET A 44 -23.96 1.67 9.34
N PRO A 45 -23.70 0.46 9.89
CA PRO A 45 -22.47 0.22 10.64
C PRO A 45 -21.19 0.40 9.82
N VAL A 46 -21.18 0.01 8.55
CA VAL A 46 -19.98 0.07 7.69
C VAL A 46 -19.73 1.48 7.20
N HIS A 47 -20.79 2.21 6.83
CA HIS A 47 -20.67 3.63 6.48
C HIS A 47 -20.17 4.45 7.69
N ASN A 48 -20.71 4.20 8.88
CA ASN A 48 -20.27 4.86 10.11
C ASN A 48 -18.81 4.51 10.47
N ALA A 49 -18.39 3.26 10.30
CA ALA A 49 -17.01 2.86 10.50
C ALA A 49 -16.02 3.60 9.58
N ALA A 50 -16.37 3.87 8.32
CA ALA A 50 -15.59 4.75 7.44
C ALA A 50 -15.45 6.16 8.03
N HIS A 51 -16.57 6.71 8.52
CA HIS A 51 -16.60 8.04 9.10
C HIS A 51 -15.77 8.14 10.39
N ASP A 52 -15.67 7.07 11.17
CA ASP A 52 -14.88 7.00 12.40
C ASP A 52 -13.38 6.83 12.13
N VAL A 53 -13.01 6.10 11.07
CA VAL A 53 -11.61 6.01 10.61
C VAL A 53 -11.06 7.37 10.25
N ARG A 54 -11.84 8.27 9.62
CA ARG A 54 -11.35 9.63 9.31
C ARG A 54 -10.99 10.43 10.57
N HIS A 55 -11.72 10.22 11.66
CA HIS A 55 -11.47 10.90 12.94
C HIS A 55 -10.27 10.26 13.67
N SER A 56 -10.10 8.94 13.55
CA SER A 56 -9.00 8.18 14.14
C SER A 56 -7.70 8.25 13.32
N ALA A 57 -7.78 8.54 12.02
CA ALA A 57 -6.62 8.74 11.14
C ALA A 57 -5.99 10.13 11.30
N VAL A 58 -6.71 11.07 11.93
CA VAL A 58 -6.22 12.37 12.38
C VAL A 58 -5.86 12.32 13.87
N PHE A 59 -5.54 11.14 14.40
CA PHE A 59 -5.04 11.03 15.77
C PHE A 59 -3.57 11.50 15.79
N PRO A 60 -3.21 12.52 16.58
CA PRO A 60 -1.83 12.95 16.70
C PRO A 60 -1.00 11.80 17.28
N CYS A 61 0.02 11.38 16.53
CA CYS A 61 1.09 10.56 17.05
C CYS A 61 1.92 11.44 17.99
N HIS A 62 1.51 11.54 19.25
CA HIS A 62 2.50 11.79 20.29
C HIS A 62 2.97 10.44 20.82
#